data_AF-A4K966-F1
#
_entry.id   AF-A4K966-F1
#
_cell.length_a   1.000
_cell.length_b   1.000
_cell.length_c   1.000
_cell.angle_alpha   90.00
_cell.angle_beta   90.00
_cell.angle_gamma   90.00
#
_symmetry.space_group_name_H-M   'P 1'
#
loop_
_entity.id
_entity.type
_entity.pdbx_description
1 polymer ?
#
loop_
_entity_poly.entity_id
_entity_poly.type
_entity_poly.pdbx_seq_one_letter_code
_entity_poly.pdbx_strand_id
1 'polypeptide(L)' 'ATDCINPKDYKKPIHEVLIEMTGQGVDYSFEVIGRTETMTEALASCHYNYGVSVIVGVP' A
#
# COMPACT_ATOMS: atom_id res chain seq x y z
N ALA A 1 -7.37 -12.79 2.62
CA ALA A 1 -7.72 -11.44 2.15
C ALA A 1 -9.23 -11.39 2.04
N THR A 2 -9.87 -10.39 2.64
CA THR A 2 -11.32 -10.19 2.50
C THR A 2 -11.68 -9.47 1.20
N ASP A 3 -10.75 -8.68 0.64
CA ASP A 3 -10.98 -7.84 -0.53
C ASP A 3 -9.77 -7.85 -1.47
N CYS A 4 -10.02 -7.60 -2.76
CA CYS A 4 -9.00 -7.44 -3.80
C CYS A 4 -9.37 -6.23 -4.64
N ILE A 5 -8.40 -5.34 -4.87
CA ILE A 5 -8.60 -4.11 -5.62
C ILE A 5 -7.54 -3.96 -6.69
N ASN A 6 -7.91 -3.32 -7.81
CA ASN A 6 -7.00 -3.00 -8.89
C ASN A 6 -6.76 -1.48 -8.88
N PRO A 7 -5.50 -1.01 -8.78
CA PRO A 7 -5.18 0.42 -8.80
C PRO A 7 -5.75 1.18 -10.01
N LYS A 8 -5.97 0.51 -11.14
CA LYS A 8 -6.50 1.10 -12.37
C LYS A 8 -7.99 1.47 -12.30
N ASP A 9 -8.71 0.92 -11.33
CA ASP A 9 -10.14 1.20 -11.15
C ASP A 9 -10.37 2.53 -10.39
N TYR A 10 -9.29 3.17 -9.93
CA TYR A 10 -9.32 4.39 -9.14
C TYR A 10 -8.62 5.53 -9.87
N LYS A 11 -9.09 6.76 -9.62
CA LYS A 11 -8.46 8.00 -10.12
C LYS A 11 -7.43 8.58 -9.14
N LYS A 12 -7.49 8.16 -7.88
CA LYS A 12 -6.58 8.57 -6.81
C LYS A 12 -5.38 7.60 -6.75
N PRO A 13 -4.24 8.03 -6.18
CA PRO A 13 -3.16 7.13 -5.81
C PRO A 13 -3.67 5.97 -4.94
N ILE A 14 -3.07 4.79 -5.09
CA ILE A 14 -3.60 3.60 -4.42
C ILE A 14 -3.41 3.67 -2.90
N HIS A 15 -2.35 4.31 -2.41
CA HIS A 15 -2.15 4.49 -0.97
C HIS A 15 -3.26 5.33 -0.31
N GLU A 16 -3.77 6.36 -0.97
CA GLU A 16 -4.90 7.16 -0.46
C GLU A 16 -6.17 6.32 -0.36
N VAL A 17 -6.45 5.51 -1.40
CA VAL A 17 -7.59 4.59 -1.41
C VAL A 17 -7.48 3.60 -0.25
N LEU A 18 -6.29 3.04 -0.02
CA LEU A 18 -6.05 2.10 1.07
C LEU A 18 -6.21 2.76 2.44
N ILE A 19 -5.70 3.99 2.62
CA ILE A 19 -5.91 4.76 3.87
C ILE A 19 -7.40 5.01 4.11
N GLU A 20 -8.16 5.39 3.08
CA GLU A 20 -9.62 5.61 3.18
C GLU A 20 -10.37 4.32 3.53
N MET A 21 -9.97 3.18 2.94
CA MET A 21 -10.56 1.87 3.20
C MET A 21 -10.27 1.35 4.62
N THR A 22 -9.11 1.68 5.19
CA THR A 22 -8.71 1.23 6.52
C THR A 22 -8.80 2.31 7.60
N GLY A 23 -9.33 3.48 7.25
CA GLY A 23 -9.53 4.65 8.13
C GLY A 23 -8.26 5.46 8.42
N GLN A 24 -7.10 4.81 8.53
CA GLN A 24 -5.85 5.47 8.93
C GLN A 24 -4.58 4.78 8.38
N GLY A 25 -4.73 3.97 7.32
CA GLY A 25 -3.64 3.15 6.75
C GLY A 25 -3.57 1.75 7.36
N VAL A 26 -2.69 0.91 6.84
CA VAL A 26 -2.52 -0.48 7.27
C VAL A 26 -1.42 -0.61 8.32
N ASP A 27 -1.59 -1.56 9.24
CA ASP A 27 -0.54 -1.91 10.21
C ASP A 27 0.70 -2.47 9.50
N TYR A 28 0.49 -3.26 8.45
CA TYR A 28 1.54 -3.89 7.68
C TYR A 28 1.25 -3.80 6.18
N SER A 29 2.27 -3.45 5.39
CA SER A 29 2.24 -3.56 3.93
C SER A 29 3.43 -4.35 3.41
N PHE A 30 3.23 -5.01 2.26
CA PHE A 30 4.25 -5.84 1.63
C PHE A 30 4.35 -5.48 0.16
N GLU A 31 5.54 -5.07 -0.28
CA GLU A 31 5.85 -4.93 -1.70
C GLU A 31 6.50 -6.23 -2.17
N VAL A 32 5.84 -6.92 -3.09
CA VAL A 32 6.28 -8.24 -3.57
C VAL A 32 6.37 -8.28 -5.09
N ILE A 33 6.65 -7.13 -5.72
CA ILE A 33 6.73 -7.01 -7.18
C ILE A 33 8.14 -6.61 -7.59
N GLY A 34 8.74 -5.63 -6.92
CA GLY A 34 10.06 -5.10 -7.25
C GLY A 34 10.01 -3.82 -8.07
N ARG A 35 8.95 -3.00 -7.97
CA ARG A 35 8.93 -1.68 -8.62
C ARG A 35 9.04 -0.58 -7.58
N THR A 36 9.94 0.38 -7.82
CA THR A 36 10.16 1.52 -6.92
C THR A 36 8.89 2.36 -6.68
N GLU A 37 8.04 2.47 -7.70
CA GLU A 37 6.72 3.10 -7.61
C GLU A 37 5.83 2.37 -6.59
N THR A 38 5.72 1.04 -6.67
CA THR A 38 4.89 0.25 -5.73
C THR A 38 5.52 0.13 -4.35
N MET A 39 6.86 0.24 -4.22
CA MET A 39 7.52 0.35 -2.91
C MET A 39 7.12 1.63 -2.18
N THR A 40 7.06 2.75 -2.91
CA THR A 40 6.66 4.04 -2.36
C THR A 40 5.18 4.01 -1.95
N GLU A 41 4.31 3.49 -2.81
CA GLU A 41 2.88 3.35 -2.52
C GLU A 41 2.63 2.42 -1.32
N ALA A 42 3.34 1.29 -1.22
CA ALA A 42 3.21 0.36 -0.10
C ALA A 42 3.59 1.04 1.24
N LEU A 43 4.68 1.81 1.27
CA LEU A 43 5.09 2.56 2.46
C LEU A 43 4.07 3.66 2.81
N ALA A 44 3.60 4.40 1.83
CA ALA A 44 2.63 5.47 2.04
C ALA A 44 1.25 4.97 2.51
N SER A 45 0.92 3.70 2.22
CA SER A 45 -0.34 3.08 2.65
C SER A 45 -0.35 2.70 4.13
N CYS A 46 0.83 2.66 4.78
CA CYS A 46 0.95 2.26 6.17
C CYS A 46 0.44 3.34 7.13
N HIS A 47 0.00 2.89 8.30
CA HIS A 47 -0.36 3.79 9.38
C HIS A 47 0.81 4.69 9.78
N TYR A 48 0.61 6.01 9.79
CA TYR A 48 1.68 7.02 9.98
C TYR A 48 2.54 6.82 11.24
N ASN A 49 1.94 6.37 12.35
CA ASN A 49 2.63 6.30 13.63
C ASN A 49 3.32 4.97 13.94
N TYR A 50 2.82 3.86 13.40
CA TYR A 50 3.23 2.51 13.82
C TYR A 50 3.20 1.47 12.70
N GLY A 51 2.85 1.87 11.48
CA GLY A 51 2.79 0.97 10.35
C GLY A 51 4.19 0.52 9.90
N VAL A 52 4.26 -0.72 9.42
CA VAL A 52 5.51 -1.33 8.95
C VAL A 52 5.35 -1.76 7.51
N SER A 53 6.23 -1.25 6.64
CA SER A 53 6.28 -1.67 5.24
C SER A 53 7.50 -2.57 5.01
N VAL A 54 7.27 -3.72 4.39
CA VAL A 54 8.31 -4.70 4.08
C VAL A 54 8.46 -4.84 2.57
N ILE A 55 9.67 -4.57 2.06
CA ILE A 55 10.01 -4.77 0.66
C ILE A 55 10.62 -6.16 0.50
N VAL A 56 9.96 -6.98 -0.31
CA VAL A 56 10.39 -8.35 -0.66
C VAL A 56 10.78 -8.43 -2.13
N GLY A 57 10.12 -7.65 -2.98
CA GLY A 57 10.42 -7.58 -4.41
C GLY A 57 11.84 -7.09 -4.70
N VAL A 58 12.48 -7.69 -5.71
CA VAL A 58 13.80 -7.26 -6.20
C VAL A 58 13.60 -6.26 -7.35
N PRO A 59 14.29 -5.10 -7.35
CA PRO A 59 14.18 -4.09 -8.40
C PRO A 59 14.36 -4.59 -9.83
#